data_AF-A0A919ED96-F1
#
_entry.id   AF-A0A919ED96-F1
#
_cell.length_a   1.000
_cell.length_b   1.000
_cell.length_c   1.000
_cell.angle_alpha   90.00
_cell.angle_beta   90.00
_cell.angle_gamma   90.00
#
_symmetry.space_group_name_H-M   'P 1'
#
loop_
_entity.id
_entity.type
_entity.pdbx_description
1 polymer ?
#
loop_
_entity_poly.entity_id
_entity_poly.type
_entity_poly.pdbx_seq_one_letter_code
_entity_poly.pdbx_strand_id
1 'polypeptide(L)'
;MAGPVVGLLLFEQRSFDDVVADVTPWLRAFCESVGYDSDGDLAFWLHGRLFVLAEDDVLPGADGEDYSALPAPPVQELVLSAGCASPEDHRLLGQLALDLAPRFGA
;
A
#
# COMPACT_ATOMS: atom_id res chain seq x y z
N MET A 1 -4.12 -12.67 -13.89
CA MET A 1 -3.68 -11.34 -14.37
C MET A 1 -3.29 -10.56 -13.14
N ALA A 2 -2.10 -9.96 -13.11
CA ALA A 2 -1.74 -9.03 -12.04
C ALA A 2 -2.65 -7.79 -12.14
N GLY A 3 -3.19 -7.33 -11.02
CA GLY A 3 -3.98 -6.09 -10.99
C GLY A 3 -3.10 -4.84 -10.89
N PRO A 4 -3.71 -3.66 -10.83
CA PRO A 4 -2.98 -2.41 -10.66
C PRO A 4 -2.25 -2.34 -9.32
N VAL A 5 -1.21 -1.52 -9.32
CA VAL A 5 -0.33 -1.27 -8.18
C VAL A 5 -0.20 0.24 -7.98
N VAL A 6 -0.13 0.67 -6.73
CA VAL A 6 0.17 2.04 -6.32
C VAL A 6 1.28 1.99 -5.27
N GLY A 7 2.35 2.74 -5.53
CA GLY A 7 3.40 3.01 -4.56
C GLY A 7 3.00 4.11 -3.57
N LEU A 8 3.23 3.88 -2.29
CA LEU A 8 3.08 4.86 -1.21
C LEU A 8 4.47 5.20 -0.69
N LEU A 9 4.94 6.41 -1.02
CA LEU A 9 6.28 6.88 -0.68
C LEU A 9 6.32 7.40 0.75
N LEU A 10 7.17 6.81 1.58
CA LEU A 10 7.37 7.21 2.97
C LEU A 10 8.65 8.06 3.08
N PHE A 11 8.56 9.14 3.86
CA PHE A 11 9.68 10.05 4.14
C PHE A 11 10.36 9.76 5.48
N GLU A 12 9.82 8.80 6.25
CA GLU A 12 10.39 8.29 7.48
C GLU A 12 10.35 6.75 7.44
N GLN A 13 11.42 6.11 7.91
CA GLN A 13 11.49 4.65 7.92
C GLN A 13 10.59 4.09 9.03
N ARG A 14 9.72 3.15 8.67
CA ARG A 14 8.84 2.42 9.60
C ARG A 14 9.05 0.92 9.40
N SER A 15 8.97 0.15 10.49
CA SER A 15 8.89 -1.31 10.33
C SER A 15 7.54 -1.67 9.70
N PHE A 16 7.51 -2.68 8.83
CA PHE A 16 6.27 -3.14 8.24
C PHE A 16 5.27 -3.61 9.31
N ASP A 17 5.75 -4.23 10.40
CA ASP A 17 4.92 -4.60 11.55
C ASP A 17 4.22 -3.38 12.19
N ASP A 18 4.92 -2.24 12.34
CA ASP A 18 4.34 -1.01 12.87
C ASP A 18 3.31 -0.40 11.90
N VAL A 19 3.56 -0.50 10.59
CA VAL A 19 2.61 -0.08 9.55
C VAL A 19 1.33 -0.93 9.63
N VAL A 20 1.49 -2.25 9.71
CA VAL A 20 0.36 -3.19 9.80
C VAL A 20 -0.43 -3.00 11.09
N ALA A 21 0.24 -2.84 12.23
CA ALA A 21 -0.40 -2.62 13.52
C ALA A 21 -1.24 -1.34 13.55
N ASP A 22 -0.78 -0.28 12.88
CA ASP A 22 -1.45 1.02 12.79
C ASP A 22 -2.69 0.96 11.87
N VAL A 23 -2.56 0.32 10.70
CA VAL A 23 -3.63 0.30 9.68
C VAL A 23 -4.70 -0.77 9.94
N THR A 24 -4.33 -1.89 10.57
CA THR A 24 -5.23 -3.05 10.74
C THR A 24 -6.54 -2.72 11.46
N PRO A 25 -6.56 -1.96 12.57
CA PRO A 25 -7.80 -1.59 13.25
C PRO A 25 -8.76 -0.81 12.34
N TRP A 26 -8.22 0.07 11.49
CA TRP A 26 -9.01 0.82 10.53
C TRP A 26 -9.55 -0.09 9.43
N LEU A 27 -8.72 -0.93 8.81
CA LEU A 27 -9.17 -1.86 7.76
C LEU A 27 -10.27 -2.79 8.29
N ARG A 28 -10.15 -3.31 9.50
CA ARG A 28 -11.18 -4.18 10.10
C ARG A 28 -12.53 -3.50 10.32
N ALA A 29 -12.60 -2.18 10.30
CA ALA A 29 -13.87 -1.45 10.40
C ALA A 29 -14.63 -1.40 9.06
N PHE A 30 -13.96 -1.59 7.92
CA PHE A 30 -14.55 -1.42 6.58
C PHE A 30 -14.42 -2.65 5.68
N CYS A 31 -13.40 -3.48 5.91
CA CYS A 31 -13.09 -4.66 5.11
C CYS A 31 -13.82 -5.90 5.64
N GLU A 32 -14.15 -6.80 4.72
CA GLU A 32 -14.83 -8.07 5.01
C GLU A 32 -13.91 -9.04 5.75
N SER A 33 -12.63 -9.04 5.39
CA SER A 33 -11.58 -9.79 6.09
C SER A 33 -10.24 -9.09 5.94
N VAL A 34 -9.38 -9.28 6.95
CA VAL A 34 -8.03 -8.73 7.03
C VAL A 34 -7.14 -9.80 7.65
N GLY A 35 -6.05 -10.14 6.99
CA GLY A 35 -5.11 -11.16 7.43
C GLY A 35 -3.79 -11.07 6.69
N TYR A 36 -2.92 -12.05 6.90
CA TYR A 36 -1.65 -12.15 6.19
C TYR A 36 -1.75 -13.19 5.08
N ASP A 37 -1.07 -12.96 3.97
CA ASP A 37 -0.89 -14.00 2.95
C ASP A 37 0.34 -14.89 3.27
N SER A 38 0.72 -15.74 2.31
CA SER A 38 1.86 -16.65 2.47
C SER A 38 3.22 -15.97 2.53
N ASP A 39 3.32 -14.75 2.00
CA ASP A 39 4.55 -14.00 1.89
C ASP A 39 4.73 -13.03 3.08
N GLY A 40 3.70 -12.91 3.92
CA GLY A 40 3.71 -12.06 5.11
C GLY A 40 3.10 -10.68 4.86
N ASP A 41 2.55 -10.45 3.66
CA ASP A 41 1.91 -9.21 3.30
C ASP A 41 0.49 -9.12 3.88
N LEU A 42 0.01 -7.90 4.07
CA LEU A 42 -1.31 -7.65 4.62
C LEU A 42 -2.36 -7.76 3.51
N ALA A 43 -3.11 -8.84 3.50
CA ALA A 43 -4.20 -9.11 2.58
C ALA A 43 -5.57 -8.74 3.18
N PHE A 44 -6.41 -8.05 2.42
CA PHE A 44 -7.75 -7.68 2.85
C PHE A 44 -8.78 -7.65 1.72
N TRP A 45 -10.04 -7.85 2.10
CA TRP A 45 -11.16 -7.91 1.16
C TRP A 45 -12.09 -6.70 1.29
N LEU A 46 -12.36 -6.03 0.18
CA LEU A 46 -13.29 -4.90 0.10
C LEU A 46 -14.25 -5.09 -1.07
N HIS A 47 -15.55 -5.18 -0.80
CA HIS A 47 -16.59 -5.41 -1.80
C HIS A 47 -16.31 -6.65 -2.67
N GLY A 48 -15.95 -7.76 -2.03
CA GLY A 48 -15.62 -9.03 -2.69
C GLY A 48 -14.33 -9.01 -3.52
N ARG A 49 -13.43 -8.05 -3.28
CA ARG A 49 -12.16 -7.90 -4.01
C ARG A 49 -10.97 -7.95 -3.07
N LEU A 50 -9.95 -8.67 -3.50
CA LEU A 50 -8.70 -8.81 -2.78
C LEU A 50 -7.77 -7.62 -3.06
N PHE A 51 -7.19 -7.08 -1.99
CA PHE A 51 -6.11 -6.12 -2.01
C PHE A 51 -4.97 -6.61 -1.10
N VAL A 52 -3.75 -6.23 -1.43
CA VAL A 52 -2.55 -6.57 -0.68
C VAL A 52 -1.73 -5.31 -0.46
N LEU A 53 -1.31 -5.09 0.78
CA LEU A 53 -0.32 -4.09 1.17
C LEU A 53 0.97 -4.83 1.54
N ALA A 54 2.08 -4.44 0.91
CA ALA A 54 3.40 -5.04 1.08
C ALA A 54 4.46 -3.95 1.29
N GLU A 55 5.61 -4.32 1.84
CA GLU A 55 6.82 -3.50 1.79
C GLU A 55 7.50 -3.69 0.42
N ASP A 56 8.01 -2.61 -0.19
CA ASP A 56 8.90 -2.76 -1.34
C ASP A 56 10.33 -3.05 -0.86
N ASP A 57 10.93 -4.10 -1.42
CA ASP A 57 12.33 -4.46 -1.17
C ASP A 57 13.31 -3.51 -1.89
N VAL A 58 12.82 -2.71 -2.85
CA VAL A 58 13.62 -1.74 -3.59
C VAL A 58 13.53 -0.37 -2.92
N LEU A 59 14.70 0.22 -2.63
CA LEU A 59 14.76 1.58 -2.10
C LEU A 59 14.29 2.58 -3.16
N PRO A 60 13.46 3.58 -2.79
CA PRO A 60 13.05 4.63 -3.70
C PRO A 60 14.27 5.33 -4.35
N GLY A 61 14.29 5.40 -5.68
CA GLY A 61 15.31 6.12 -6.44
C GLY A 61 16.53 5.28 -6.80
N ALA A 62 16.56 4.01 -6.38
CA ALA A 62 17.62 3.07 -6.74
C ALA A 62 17.64 2.77 -8.25
N ASP A 63 16.49 2.85 -8.93
CA ASP A 63 16.33 2.56 -10.36
C ASP A 63 16.32 3.84 -11.21
N GLY A 64 16.72 4.98 -10.64
CA GLY A 64 16.86 6.25 -11.34
C GLY A 64 15.59 7.10 -11.37
N GLU A 65 14.63 6.83 -10.50
CA GLU A 65 13.47 7.69 -10.28
C GLU A 65 13.91 9.09 -9.81
N ASP A 66 13.37 10.12 -10.44
CA ASP A 66 13.64 11.51 -10.09
C ASP A 66 12.60 12.05 -9.09
N TYR A 67 13.00 12.09 -7.82
CA TYR A 67 12.21 12.67 -6.72
C TYR A 67 12.62 14.11 -6.38
N SER A 68 13.38 14.80 -7.23
CA SER A 68 13.86 16.17 -6.95
C SER A 68 12.74 17.20 -6.78
N ALA A 69 11.52 16.89 -7.25
CA ALA A 69 10.32 17.72 -7.05
C ALA A 69 9.69 17.59 -5.65
N LEU A 70 10.06 16.57 -4.87
CA LEU A 70 9.54 16.34 -3.53
C LEU A 70 10.31 17.19 -2.49
N PRO A 71 9.68 17.55 -1.35
CA PRO A 71 10.33 18.34 -0.30
C PRO A 71 11.56 17.66 0.32
N ALA A 72 11.58 16.33 0.31
CA ALA A 72 12.66 15.47 0.76
C ALA A 72 12.66 14.19 -0.09
N PRO A 73 13.79 13.48 -0.21
CA PRO A 73 13.79 12.17 -0.86
C PRO A 73 13.01 11.15 -0.01
N PRO A 74 12.15 10.32 -0.62
CA PRO A 74 11.54 9.20 0.08
C PRO A 74 12.61 8.17 0.48
N VAL A 75 12.38 7.47 1.58
CA VAL A 75 13.34 6.53 2.18
C VAL A 75 12.81 5.09 2.22
N GLN A 76 11.53 4.91 1.95
CA GLN A 76 10.83 3.63 1.94
C GLN A 76 9.61 3.73 1.01
N GLU A 77 9.21 2.62 0.41
CA GLU A 77 7.98 2.50 -0.37
C GLU A 77 7.15 1.34 0.15
N LEU A 78 5.84 1.55 0.26
CA LEU A 78 4.86 0.48 0.45
C LEU A 78 4.12 0.26 -0.85
N VAL A 79 3.85 -1.00 -1.17
CA VAL A 79 3.16 -1.38 -2.40
C VAL A 79 1.74 -1.77 -2.05
N LEU A 80 0.76 -1.03 -2.59
CA LEU A 80 -0.65 -1.40 -2.52
C LEU A 80 -1.09 -1.97 -3.87
N SER A 81 -1.60 -3.19 -3.89
CA SER A 81 -2.02 -3.88 -5.12
C SER A 81 -3.44 -4.39 -5.05
N ALA A 82 -4.10 -4.47 -6.20
CA ALA A 82 -5.38 -5.15 -6.36
C ALA A 82 -5.18 -6.52 -7.01
N GLY A 83 -5.94 -7.53 -6.57
CA GLY A 83 -5.86 -8.89 -7.10
C GLY A 83 -6.43 -9.07 -8.52
N CYS A 84 -7.10 -8.04 -9.05
CA CYS A 84 -7.75 -8.04 -10.37
C CYS A 84 -7.60 -6.67 -11.04
N ALA A 85 -7.73 -6.62 -12.37
CA ALA A 85 -7.49 -5.41 -13.18
C ALA A 85 -8.76 -4.74 -13.73
N SER A 86 -9.91 -4.89 -13.05
CA SER A 86 -11.14 -4.24 -13.52
C SER A 86 -11.08 -2.71 -13.31
N PRO A 87 -11.89 -1.92 -14.05
CA PRO A 87 -11.97 -0.48 -13.81
C PRO A 87 -12.41 -0.11 -12.38
N GLU A 88 -13.18 -0.97 -11.72
CA GLU A 88 -13.59 -0.77 -10.34
C GLU A 88 -12.43 -1.02 -9.37
N ASP A 89 -11.59 -2.02 -9.64
CA ASP A 89 -10.39 -2.31 -8.85
C ASP A 89 -9.42 -1.13 -8.88
N HIS A 90 -9.22 -0.50 -10.04
CA HIS A 90 -8.40 0.72 -10.16
C HIS A 90 -8.95 1.88 -9.32
N ARG A 91 -10.27 2.09 -9.32
CA ARG A 91 -10.90 3.18 -8.56
C ARG A 91 -10.82 2.94 -7.06
N LEU A 92 -11.12 1.72 -6.62
CA LEU A 92 -11.02 1.35 -5.21
C LEU A 92 -9.58 1.40 -4.73
N LEU A 93 -8.62 0.93 -5.54
CA LEU A 93 -7.19 1.02 -5.24
C LEU A 93 -6.76 2.48 -5.03
N GLY A 94 -7.13 3.38 -5.95
CA GLY A 94 -6.81 4.80 -5.82
C GLY A 94 -7.44 5.44 -4.58
N GLN A 95 -8.69 5.09 -4.26
CA GLN A 95 -9.35 5.59 -3.05
C GLN A 95 -8.67 5.07 -1.77
N LEU A 96 -8.34 3.77 -1.72
CA LEU A 96 -7.60 3.19 -0.62
C LEU A 96 -6.24 3.86 -0.43
N ALA A 97 -5.50 4.08 -1.53
CA ALA A 97 -4.23 4.79 -1.47
C ALA A 97 -4.37 6.20 -0.88
N LEU A 98 -5.37 6.96 -1.31
CA LEU A 98 -5.64 8.31 -0.77
C LEU A 98 -6.07 8.30 0.70
N ASP A 99 -6.82 7.28 1.12
CA ASP A 99 -7.24 7.14 2.52
C ASP A 99 -6.07 6.69 3.41
N LEU A 100 -5.15 5.87 2.88
CA LEU A 100 -3.99 5.36 3.61
C LEU A 100 -2.82 6.34 3.69
N ALA A 101 -2.58 7.12 2.63
CA ALA A 101 -1.44 8.05 2.54
C ALA A 101 -1.26 8.93 3.80
N PRO A 102 -2.31 9.64 4.30
CA PRO A 102 -2.18 10.46 5.51
C PRO A 102 -1.80 9.70 6.77
N ARG A 103 -2.07 8.39 6.86
CA ARG A 103 -1.72 7.53 8.01
C ARG A 103 -0.24 7.15 7.99
N PHE A 104 0.35 7.10 6.79
CA PHE A 104 1.76 6.79 6.61
C PHE A 104 2.63 8.04 6.52
N GLY A 105 2.02 9.23 6.43
CA GLY A 105 2.75 10.47 6.15
C GLY A 105 3.22 10.55 4.69
N ALA A 106 2.51 9.85 3.80
CA ALA A 106 2.70 9.83 2.35
C ALA A 106 1.79 10.83 1.63
#